data_AF-A0A965ITA7-F1
#
_entry.id   AF-A0A965ITA7-F1
#
_cell.length_a   1.000
_cell.length_b   1.000
_cell.length_c   1.000
_cell.angle_alpha   90.00
_cell.angle_beta   90.00
_cell.angle_gamma   90.00
#
_symmetry.space_group_name_H-M   'P 1'
#
loop_
_entity.id
_entity.type
_entity.pdbx_description
1 polymer ?
#
loop_
_entity_poly.entity_id
_entity_poly.type
_entity_poly.pdbx_seq_one_letter_code
_entity_poly.pdbx_strand_id
1 'polypeptide(L)' 'MVKWLTAGESHGPALVGVCEGLPAGIEVTAADVAAQLARRRHGV' A
#
# COMPACT_ATOMS: atom_id res chain seq x y z
N MET A 1 -13.90 -9.10 -9.09
CA MET A 1 -12.55 -8.85 -9.65
C MET A 1 -11.85 -7.88 -8.73
N VAL A 2 -10.64 -8.21 -8.28
CA VAL A 2 -9.84 -7.32 -7.42
C VAL A 2 -9.26 -6.20 -8.29
N LYS A 3 -9.33 -4.96 -7.80
CA LYS A 3 -8.75 -3.79 -8.46
C LYS A 3 -7.96 -2.96 -7.46
N TRP A 4 -7.01 -2.18 -7.95
CA TRP A 4 -6.27 -1.22 -7.15
C TRP A 4 -6.02 0.08 -7.91
N LEU A 5 -5.92 1.17 -7.16
CA LEU A 5 -5.65 2.52 -7.64
C LEU A 5 -4.58 3.17 -6.76
N THR A 6 -3.71 3.96 -7.37
CA THR A 6 -2.71 4.76 -6.65
C THR A 6 -2.87 6.24 -7.00
N ALA A 7 -2.61 7.11 -6.03
CA ALA A 7 -2.62 8.55 -6.20
C ALA A 7 -1.52 9.22 -5.37
N GLY A 8 -1.17 10.46 -5.72
CA GLY A 8 -0.19 11.28 -5.03
C GLY A 8 0.99 11.69 -5.91
N GLU A 9 1.65 12.77 -5.51
CA GLU A 9 2.79 13.35 -6.19
C GLU A 9 4.07 13.04 -5.42
N SER A 10 5.20 12.88 -6.11
CA SER A 10 6.50 12.55 -5.48
C SER A 10 6.94 13.52 -4.38
N HIS A 11 6.56 14.79 -4.50
CA HIS A 11 6.82 15.86 -3.52
C HIS A 11 5.52 16.44 -2.93
N GLY A 12 4.40 15.76 -3.11
CA GLY A 12 3.12 16.14 -2.52
C GLY A 12 3.06 15.82 -1.04
N PRO A 13 1.96 16.17 -0.36
CA PRO A 13 1.81 15.96 1.08
C PRO A 13 1.70 14.47 1.46
N ALA A 14 1.25 13.60 0.55
CA ALA A 14 1.08 12.18 0.80
C ALA A 14 0.95 11.35 -0.49
N LEU A 15 1.12 10.03 -0.36
CA LEU A 15 0.77 9.01 -1.34
C LEU A 15 -0.40 8.17 -0.82
N VAL A 16 -1.28 7.72 -1.71
CA VAL A 16 -2.48 6.93 -1.37
C VAL A 16 -2.59 5.71 -2.28
N GLY A 17 -2.96 4.56 -1.70
CA GLY A 17 -3.32 3.35 -2.42
C GLY A 17 -4.69 2.84 -1.97
N VAL A 18 -5.56 2.50 -2.92
CA VAL A 18 -6.90 1.96 -2.66
C VAL A 18 -7.00 0.58 -3.32
N CYS A 19 -7.45 -0.42 -2.56
CA CYS A 19 -7.73 -1.77 -3.06
C CYS A 19 -9.22 -2.08 -2.87
N GLU A 20 -9.90 -2.49 -3.94
CA GLU A 20 -11.33 -2.79 -3.93
C GLU A 20 -11.62 -4.21 -4.44
N GLY A 21 -12.77 -4.77 -4.01
CA GLY A 21 -13.20 -6.11 -4.38
C GLY A 21 -12.52 -7.23 -3.59
N LEU A 22 -11.90 -6.92 -2.45
CA LEU A 22 -11.35 -7.90 -1.50
C LEU A 22 -12.44 -8.45 -0.57
N PRO A 23 -12.41 -9.74 -0.22
CA PRO A 23 -13.33 -10.32 0.76
C PRO A 23 -13.02 -9.81 2.18
N ALA A 24 -14.05 -9.79 3.03
CA ALA A 24 -13.88 -9.53 4.45
C ALA A 24 -13.10 -10.67 5.15
N GLY A 25 -12.49 -10.37 6.30
CA GLY A 25 -11.74 -11.35 7.10
C GLY A 25 -10.27 -11.51 6.71
N ILE A 26 -9.77 -10.75 5.74
CA ILE A 26 -8.33 -10.66 5.48
C ILE A 26 -7.70 -9.84 6.59
N GLU A 27 -6.80 -10.49 7.34
CA GLU A 27 -5.99 -9.82 8.35
C GLU A 27 -4.94 -8.93 7.66
N VAL A 28 -4.94 -7.65 8.02
CA VAL A 28 -3.96 -6.68 7.55
C VAL A 28 -3.79 -5.60 8.60
N THR A 29 -2.54 -5.24 8.88
CA THR A 29 -2.18 -4.19 9.83
C THR A 29 -1.34 -3.11 9.14
N ALA A 30 -1.23 -1.94 9.79
CA ALA A 30 -0.33 -0.90 9.32
C ALA A 30 1.14 -1.33 9.35
N ALA A 31 1.51 -2.24 10.28
CA ALA A 31 2.88 -2.75 10.40
C ALA A 31 3.28 -3.60 9.17
N ASP A 32 2.34 -4.37 8.62
CA ASP A 32 2.58 -5.17 7.41
C ASP A 32 2.95 -4.27 6.23
N VAL A 33 2.21 -3.16 6.05
CA VAL A 33 2.47 -2.17 4.99
C VAL A 33 3.81 -1.46 5.22
N ALA A 34 4.08 -1.03 6.46
CA ALA A 34 5.33 -0.37 6.81
C ALA A 34 6.56 -1.24 6.55
N ALA A 35 6.49 -2.54 6.88
CA ALA A 35 7.55 -3.50 6.61
C ALA A 35 7.83 -3.64 5.10
N GLN A 36 6.79 -3.72 4.26
CA GLN A 36 6.97 -3.77 2.81
C GLN A 36 7.54 -2.47 2.24
N LEU A 37 7.14 -1.30 2.76
CA LEU A 37 7.73 -0.02 2.36
C LEU A 37 9.20 0.09 2.77
N ALA A 38 9.57 -0.42 3.94
CA ALA A 38 10.96 -0.47 4.38
C ALA A 38 11.82 -1.33 3.45
N ARG A 39 11.33 -2.54 3.08
CA ARG A 39 12.04 -3.44 2.15
C ARG A 39 12.40 -2.79 0.82
N ARG A 40 11.55 -1.90 0.28
CA ARG A 40 11.81 -1.18 -0.99
C ARG A 40 13.05 -0.29 -0.97
N ARG A 41 13.57 0.05 0.21
CA ARG A 41 14.75 0.92 0.38
C ARG A 41 16.06 0.14 0.38
N HIS A 42 16.00 -1.20 0.41
CA HIS A 42 17.18 -2.04 0.43
C HIS A 42 17.64 -2.26 -1.01
N GLY A 43 18.74 -1.61 -1.40
CA GLY A 43 19.36 -1.75 -2.71
C GLY A 43 20.20 -3.02 -2.84
N VAL A 44 19.55 -4.19 -2.72
CA VAL A 44 20.14 -5.48 -3.14
C VAL A 44 19.78 -5.78 -4.58
#